data_AF-A0A6B2SB05-F1
#
_entry.id   AF-A0A6B2SB05-F1
#
_cell.length_a   1.000
_cell.length_b   1.000
_cell.length_c   1.000
_cell.angle_alpha   90.00
_cell.angle_beta   90.00
_cell.angle_gamma   90.00
#
_symmetry.space_group_name_H-M   'P 1'
#
loop_
_entity.id
_entity.type
_entity.pdbx_description
1 polymer ?
#
loop_
_entity_poly.entity_id
_entity_poly.type
_entity_poly.pdbx_seq_one_letter_code
_entity_poly.pdbx_strand_id
1 'polypeptide(L)' 'MLDESLLDAPEALARADRRGLLRGAAEAGARVRTAARHAAEAGLADLKPEGRPRAVLVAGSGAAATGVADLLTAL' A
#
# COMPACT_ATOMS: atom_id res chain seq x y z
N MET A 1 -6.97 22.26 -12.70
CA MET A 1 -7.83 22.64 -11.56
C MET A 1 -8.81 21.50 -11.35
N LEU A 2 -9.02 21.06 -10.10
CA LEU A 2 -9.95 19.98 -9.80
C LEU A 2 -11.38 20.55 -9.85
N ASP A 3 -12.32 19.76 -10.38
CA ASP A 3 -13.74 20.10 -10.33
C ASP A 3 -14.29 19.69 -8.95
N GLU A 4 -14.37 20.67 -8.04
CA GLU A 4 -14.78 20.47 -6.66
C GLU A 4 -16.24 20.00 -6.53
N SER A 5 -17.07 20.23 -7.55
CA SER A 5 -18.46 19.76 -7.57
C SER A 5 -18.58 18.23 -7.52
N LEU A 6 -17.52 17.50 -7.88
CA LEU A 6 -17.48 16.05 -7.80
C LEU A 6 -17.30 15.52 -6.37
N LEU A 7 -16.80 16.33 -5.43
CA LEU A 7 -16.54 15.90 -4.06
C LEU A 7 -17.83 15.56 -3.30
N ASP A 8 -18.92 16.27 -3.62
CA ASP A 8 -20.25 16.03 -3.05
C ASP A 8 -21.08 15.01 -3.84
N ALA A 9 -20.52 14.44 -4.91
CA ALA A 9 -21.19 13.48 -5.80
C ALA A 9 -20.39 12.16 -5.91
N PRO A 10 -20.48 11.26 -4.90
CA PRO A 10 -19.67 10.05 -4.80
C PRO A 10 -19.71 9.16 -6.05
N GLU A 11 -20.87 9.00 -6.68
CA GLU A 11 -21.05 8.18 -7.88
C GLU A 11 -20.41 8.82 -9.10
N ALA A 12 -20.40 10.16 -9.17
CA ALA A 12 -19.72 10.89 -10.23
C ALA A 12 -18.19 10.84 -10.04
N LEU A 13 -17.73 11.00 -8.80
CA LEU A 13 -16.32 10.88 -8.44
C LEU A 13 -15.78 9.47 -8.73
N ALA A 14 -16.53 8.43 -8.39
CA ALA A 14 -16.17 7.04 -8.68
C ALA A 14 -16.06 6.76 -10.19
N ARG A 15 -16.96 7.33 -11.01
CA ARG A 15 -16.88 7.23 -12.47
C ARG A 15 -15.68 7.99 -13.05
N ALA A 16 -15.34 9.13 -12.45
CA ALA A 16 -14.17 9.92 -12.84
C ALA A 16 -12.85 9.20 -12.48
N ASP A 17 -12.82 8.46 -11.37
CA ASP A 17 -11.67 7.66 -10.93
C ASP A 17 -11.53 6.33 -11.70
N ARG A 18 -11.37 6.42 -13.02
CA ARG A 18 -11.32 5.26 -13.94
C ARG A 18 -10.25 4.22 -13.61
N ARG A 19 -9.22 4.61 -12.86
CA ARG A 19 -8.10 3.74 -12.46
C ARG A 19 -8.15 3.37 -10.97
N GLY A 20 -9.17 3.81 -10.23
CA GLY A 20 -9.32 3.53 -8.80
C GLY A 20 -8.20 4.16 -7.94
N LEU A 21 -7.53 5.20 -8.43
CA LEU A 21 -6.40 5.82 -7.75
C LEU A 21 -6.85 6.62 -6.53
N LEU A 22 -7.94 7.40 -6.65
CA LEU A 22 -8.50 8.15 -5.53
C LEU A 22 -9.06 7.22 -4.47
N ARG A 23 -9.79 6.19 -4.90
CA ARG A 23 -10.29 5.15 -3.99
C ARG A 23 -9.14 4.41 -3.32
N GLY A 24 -8.11 4.03 -4.08
CA GLY A 24 -6.93 3.35 -3.55
C GLY A 24 -6.19 4.18 -2.51
N ALA A 25 -6.05 5.49 -2.75
CA ALA A 25 -5.45 6.42 -1.79
C ALA A 25 -6.31 6.58 -0.52
N ALA A 26 -7.63 6.72 -0.67
CA ALA A 26 -8.55 6.83 0.46
C ALA A 26 -8.53 5.58 1.35
N GLU A 27 -8.40 4.39 0.75
CA GLU A 27 -8.34 3.11 1.48
C GLU A 27 -6.95 2.80 2.06
N ALA A 28 -5.89 3.49 1.63
CA ALA A 28 -4.50 3.14 1.96
C ALA A 28 -4.24 3.03 3.47
N GLY A 29 -4.74 3.99 4.25
CA GLY A 29 -4.55 3.98 5.71
C GLY A 29 -5.20 2.78 6.40
N ALA A 30 -6.40 2.38 5.97
CA ALA A 30 -7.06 1.19 6.49
C ALA A 30 -6.30 -0.08 6.10
N ARG A 31 -5.80 -0.16 4.86
CA ARG A 31 -4.98 -1.28 4.39
C ARG A 31 -3.68 -1.43 5.20
N VAL A 32 -2.99 -0.32 5.50
CA VAL A 32 -1.77 -0.32 6.32
C VAL A 32 -2.05 -0.85 7.73
N ARG A 33 -3.11 -0.37 8.40
CA ARG A 33 -3.47 -0.86 9.76
C ARG A 33 -3.82 -2.34 9.76
N THR A 34 -4.56 -2.80 8.76
CA THR A 34 -4.89 -4.22 8.60
C THR A 34 -3.64 -5.06 8.34
N ALA A 35 -2.74 -4.60 7.48
CA ALA A 35 -1.48 -5.29 7.19
C ALA A 35 -0.58 -5.37 8.44
N ALA A 36 -0.47 -4.28 9.21
CA ALA A 36 0.29 -4.28 10.47
C ALA A 36 -0.29 -5.27 11.49
N ARG A 37 -1.62 -5.32 11.62
CA ARG A 37 -2.29 -6.32 12.48
C ARG A 37 -2.02 -7.75 12.01
N HIS A 38 -2.18 -8.04 10.73
CA HIS A 38 -1.89 -9.37 10.17
C HIS A 38 -0.41 -9.75 10.35
N ALA A 39 0.51 -8.79 10.24
CA ALA A 39 1.93 -9.05 10.47
C ALA A 39 2.21 -9.48 11.91
N ALA A 40 1.57 -8.82 12.88
CA ALA A 40 1.64 -9.21 14.29
C ALA A 40 1.01 -10.59 14.53
N GLU A 41 -0.17 -10.86 13.97
CA GLU A 41 -0.86 -12.15 14.09
C GLU A 41 -0.05 -13.31 13.47
N ALA A 42 0.70 -13.04 12.41
CA ALA A 42 1.60 -14.01 11.78
C ALA A 42 2.95 -14.18 12.51
N GLY A 43 3.19 -13.45 13.61
CA GLY A 43 4.42 -13.55 14.39
C GLY A 43 5.67 -13.05 13.67
N LEU A 44 5.54 -12.15 12.69
CA LEU A 44 6.68 -11.63 11.92
C LEU A 44 7.74 -10.97 12.81
N ALA A 45 7.32 -10.31 13.90
CA ALA A 45 8.22 -9.70 14.86
C ALA A 45 9.01 -10.72 15.70
N ASP A 46 8.53 -11.96 15.79
CA ASP A 46 9.12 -13.03 16.61
C ASP A 46 10.03 -13.97 15.80
N LEU A 47 10.20 -13.70 14.50
CA LEU A 47 11.07 -14.50 13.63
C LEU A 47 12.51 -14.47 14.16
N LYS A 48 13.09 -15.67 14.31
CA LYS A 48 14.49 -15.89 14.69
C LYS A 48 15.23 -16.53 13.52
N PRO A 49 15.54 -15.77 12.45
CA PRO A 49 16.25 -16.32 11.32
C PRO A 49 17.65 -16.78 11.74
N GLU A 50 18.08 -17.92 11.21
CA GLU A 50 19.46 -18.35 11.38
C GLU A 50 20.40 -17.46 10.56
N GLY A 51 21.49 -17.01 11.17
CA GLY A 51 22.46 -16.11 10.54
C GLY A 51 21.94 -14.68 10.37
N ARG A 52 22.59 -13.92 9.47
CA ARG A 52 22.21 -12.53 9.16
C ARG A 52 21.49 -12.48 7.81
N PRO A 53 20.23 -12.01 7.74
CA PRO A 53 19.56 -11.78 6.46
C PRO A 53 20.41 -10.86 5.57
N ARG A 54 20.78 -11.33 4.37
CA ARG A 54 21.65 -10.58 3.44
C ARG A 54 20.87 -9.86 2.33
N ALA A 55 19.59 -10.16 2.17
CA ALA A 55 18.73 -9.59 1.16
C ALA A 55 17.26 -9.66 1.60
N VAL A 56 16.45 -8.78 1.03
CA VAL A 56 14.98 -8.80 1.12
C VAL A 56 14.44 -8.89 -0.30
N LEU A 57 13.58 -9.87 -0.57
CA LEU A 57 12.89 -10.01 -1.86
C LEU A 57 11.50 -9.36 -1.76
N VAL A 58 11.27 -8.31 -2.55
CA VAL A 58 9.94 -7.70 -2.70
C VAL A 58 9.27 -8.32 -3.93
N ALA A 59 8.33 -9.24 -3.72
CA ALA A 59 7.55 -9.86 -4.78
C ALA A 59 6.21 -9.14 -4.96
N GLY A 60 5.95 -8.60 -6.15
CA GLY A 60 4.70 -7.93 -6.48
C GLY A 60 4.61 -7.62 -7.98
N SER A 61 3.46 -7.13 -8.43
CA SER A 61 3.22 -6.79 -9.84
C SER A 61 3.34 -5.29 -10.10
N GLY A 62 3.92 -4.94 -11.25
CA GLY A 62 4.00 -3.58 -11.75
C GLY A 62 4.80 -2.63 -10.86
N ALA A 63 4.50 -1.33 -10.99
CA ALA A 63 5.24 -0.26 -10.31
C ALA A 63 5.20 -0.30 -8.78
N ALA A 64 4.24 -1.02 -8.19
CA ALA A 64 4.12 -1.15 -6.75
C ALA A 64 5.33 -1.87 -6.14
N ALA A 65 5.84 -2.94 -6.78
CA ALA A 65 6.99 -3.68 -6.28
C ALA A 65 8.26 -2.83 -6.31
N THR A 66 8.50 -2.14 -7.43
CA THR A 66 9.64 -1.22 -7.58
C THR A 66 9.57 -0.08 -6.58
N GLY A 67 8.39 0.57 -6.45
CA GLY A 67 8.23 1.67 -5.50
C GLY A 67 8.46 1.27 -4.05
N VAL A 68 8.05 0.06 -3.65
CA VAL A 68 8.37 -0.47 -2.31
C VAL A 68 9.86 -0.76 -2.17
N ALA A 69 10.50 -1.33 -3.18
CA ALA A 69 11.95 -1.61 -3.14
C ALA A 69 12.76 -0.31 -3.04
N ASP A 70 12.38 0.73 -3.77
CA ASP A 70 13.01 2.05 -3.71
C ASP A 70 12.83 2.69 -2.33
N LEU A 71 11.60 2.63 -1.77
CA LEU A 71 11.32 3.12 -0.43
C LEU A 71 12.16 2.41 0.64
N LEU A 72 12.22 1.08 0.60
CA LEU A 72 13.02 0.30 1.55
C LEU A 72 14.53 0.58 1.40
N THR A 73 14.99 0.87 0.18
CA THR A 73 16.39 1.24 -0.08
C THR A 73 16.75 2.62 0.46
N ALA A 74 15.76 3.51 0.58
CA ALA A 74 15.95 4.87 1.09
C ALA A 74 15.92 4.97 2.63
N LEU A 75 15.55 3.90 3.34
CA LEU A 75 15.52 3.80 4.81
C LEU A 75 16.86 3.28 5.36
#